data_AF-A0A9E3ZHF1-F1
#
_entry.id   AF-A0A9E3ZHF1-F1
#
_cell.length_a   1.000
_cell.length_b   1.000
_cell.length_c   1.000
_cell.angle_alpha   90.00
_cell.angle_beta   90.00
_cell.angle_gamma   90.00
#
_symmetry.space_group_name_H-M   'P 1'
#
loop_
_entity.id
_entity.type
_entity.pdbx_description
1 polymer ?
#
loop_
_entity_poly.entity_id
_entity_poly.type
_entity_poly.pdbx_seq_one_letter_code
_entity_poly.pdbx_strand_id
1 'polypeptide(L)'
;PNANDNIAATQIQGHAGTISECTVCHETDALPANTQAGPHGMHLVNDRRFWREAHEEAAKRENGRPNGGTCSTCHGADHRGTVLSRTPVDRSWNVEGRTRTVAAGEPVGCGVCHDLDESFER
;
A
#
# COMPACT_ATOMS: atom_id res chain seq x y z
N PRO A 1 10.18 27.53 8.58
CA PRO A 1 9.65 27.12 7.26
C PRO A 1 8.59 26.00 7.36
N ASN A 2 8.75 25.03 8.26
CA ASN A 2 7.93 23.80 8.32
C ASN A 2 6.57 23.92 9.03
N ALA A 3 6.09 25.14 9.33
CA ALA A 3 4.94 25.29 10.23
C ALA A 3 3.59 24.97 9.54
N ASN A 4 3.49 25.09 8.20
CA ASN A 4 2.22 24.94 7.48
C ASN A 4 2.15 23.69 6.57
N ASP A 5 3.28 23.08 6.21
CA ASP A 5 3.30 22.00 5.19
C ASP A 5 2.49 20.76 5.60
N ASN A 6 2.36 20.51 6.90
CA ASN A 6 1.62 19.36 7.44
C ASN A 6 0.26 19.71 8.05
N ILE A 7 -0.13 20.99 8.14
CA ILE A 7 -1.40 21.37 8.79
C ILE A 7 -2.57 20.70 8.08
N ALA A 8 -2.63 20.83 6.75
CA ALA A 8 -3.70 20.23 5.96
C ALA A 8 -3.71 18.69 6.08
N ALA A 9 -2.55 18.04 5.92
CA ALA A 9 -2.41 16.59 6.04
C ALA A 9 -2.88 16.09 7.41
N THR A 10 -2.38 16.68 8.50
CA THR A 10 -2.76 16.27 9.86
C THR A 10 -4.25 16.48 10.10
N GLN A 11 -4.86 17.54 9.58
CA GLN A 11 -6.29 17.80 9.74
C GLN A 11 -7.18 16.75 9.07
N ILE A 12 -6.80 16.29 7.88
CA ILE A 12 -7.71 15.49 7.04
C ILE A 12 -7.45 13.99 7.09
N GLN A 13 -6.19 13.54 7.25
CA GLN A 13 -5.85 12.11 7.38
C GLN A 13 -5.33 11.73 8.78
N GLY A 14 -5.17 12.68 9.69
CA GLY A 14 -4.76 12.42 11.07
C GLY A 14 -3.25 12.21 11.29
N HIS A 15 -2.43 12.34 10.24
CA HIS A 15 -0.98 12.27 10.33
C HIS A 15 -0.29 13.25 9.37
N ALA A 16 0.98 13.54 9.63
CA ALA A 16 1.81 14.37 8.74
C ALA A 16 2.22 13.62 7.46
N GLY A 17 2.71 14.35 6.46
CA GLY A 17 3.22 13.80 5.20
C GLY A 17 2.22 13.87 4.04
N THR A 18 2.57 13.21 2.94
CA THR A 18 1.75 13.12 1.72
C THR A 18 0.38 12.55 2.05
N ILE A 19 -0.67 13.06 1.40
CA ILE A 19 -2.02 12.51 1.50
C ILE A 19 -2.04 11.13 0.86
N SER A 20 -2.18 10.09 1.67
CA SER A 20 -2.27 8.70 1.23
C SER A 20 -3.63 8.07 1.52
N GLU A 21 -4.35 8.56 2.53
CA GLU A 21 -5.65 7.99 2.90
C GLU A 21 -6.73 8.35 1.87
N CYS A 22 -7.17 7.37 1.09
CA CYS A 22 -8.13 7.59 0.01
C CYS A 22 -9.48 8.13 0.50
N THR A 23 -9.87 7.74 1.72
CA THR A 23 -11.13 8.13 2.38
C THR A 23 -11.24 9.62 2.67
N VAL A 24 -10.12 10.35 2.62
CA VAL A 24 -10.10 11.80 2.78
C VAL A 24 -10.86 12.52 1.66
N CYS A 25 -10.80 11.95 0.45
CA CYS A 25 -11.35 12.57 -0.76
C CYS A 25 -12.41 11.71 -1.45
N HIS A 26 -12.50 10.42 -1.12
CA HIS A 26 -13.36 9.46 -1.80
C HIS A 26 -14.19 8.64 -0.82
N GLU A 27 -15.42 8.33 -1.22
CA GLU A 27 -16.16 7.19 -0.65
C GLU A 27 -15.55 5.90 -1.23
N THR A 28 -14.60 5.31 -0.50
CA THR A 28 -13.82 4.18 -1.03
C THR A 28 -14.71 3.00 -1.40
N ASP A 29 -15.82 2.76 -0.69
CA ASP A 29 -16.76 1.67 -0.97
C ASP A 29 -17.39 1.75 -2.38
N ALA A 30 -17.44 2.95 -2.98
CA ALA A 30 -17.88 3.15 -4.37
C ALA A 30 -16.78 2.90 -5.41
N LEU A 31 -15.52 2.72 -4.99
CA LEU A 31 -14.38 2.42 -5.86
C LEU A 31 -14.17 0.91 -6.01
N PRO A 32 -13.66 0.44 -7.17
CA PRO A 32 -13.17 -0.92 -7.31
C PRO A 32 -12.07 -1.24 -6.31
N ALA A 33 -11.96 -2.50 -5.87
CA ALA A 33 -10.90 -2.95 -4.97
C ALA A 33 -9.48 -2.76 -5.55
N ASN A 34 -9.34 -2.75 -6.89
CA ASN A 34 -8.11 -2.40 -7.59
C ASN A 34 -8.23 -1.02 -8.24
N THR A 35 -7.52 -0.02 -7.73
CA THR A 35 -7.48 1.35 -8.26
C THR A 35 -6.14 1.70 -8.93
N GLN A 36 -5.23 0.74 -9.09
CA GLN A 36 -3.85 0.99 -9.53
C GLN A 36 -3.74 1.68 -10.89
N ALA A 37 -4.71 1.44 -11.79
CA ALA A 37 -4.79 2.07 -13.11
C ALA A 37 -5.54 3.43 -13.11
N GLY A 38 -5.96 3.90 -11.93
CA GLY A 38 -6.62 5.18 -11.75
C GLY A 38 -5.68 6.38 -11.83
N PRO A 39 -6.21 7.61 -11.73
CA PRO A 39 -5.47 8.86 -11.99
C PRO A 39 -4.30 9.11 -11.03
N HIS A 40 -4.33 8.53 -9.83
CA HIS A 40 -3.25 8.68 -8.85
C HIS A 40 -2.17 7.60 -8.98
N GLY A 41 -2.40 6.57 -9.79
CA GLY A 41 -1.46 5.44 -9.91
C GLY A 41 -1.24 4.70 -8.58
N MET A 42 -2.30 4.59 -7.77
CA MET A 42 -2.24 3.97 -6.44
C MET A 42 -3.37 2.97 -6.27
N HIS A 43 -3.05 1.79 -5.75
CA HIS A 43 -4.05 0.92 -5.15
C HIS A 43 -4.61 1.55 -3.85
N LEU A 44 -5.76 1.04 -3.39
CA LEU A 44 -6.30 1.46 -2.10
C LEU A 44 -5.31 1.09 -0.99
N VAL A 45 -4.76 2.09 -0.31
CA VAL A 45 -3.87 1.89 0.84
C VAL A 45 -4.70 1.80 2.10
N ASN A 46 -4.30 0.92 3.03
CA ASN A 46 -5.03 0.66 4.28
C ASN A 46 -6.51 0.22 4.10
N ASP A 47 -6.92 -0.17 2.89
CA ASP A 47 -8.24 -0.76 2.65
C ASP A 47 -8.11 -2.29 2.53
N ARG A 48 -8.93 -3.02 3.29
CA ARG A 48 -8.92 -4.49 3.27
C ARG A 48 -9.30 -5.06 1.90
N ARG A 49 -10.10 -4.34 1.12
CA ARG A 49 -10.63 -4.83 -0.16
C ARG A 49 -9.51 -5.01 -1.17
N PHE A 50 -8.50 -4.13 -1.18
CA PHE A 50 -7.35 -4.36 -2.05
C PHE A 50 -6.67 -5.69 -1.74
N TRP A 51 -6.23 -5.90 -0.49
CA TRP A 51 -5.53 -7.13 -0.12
C TRP A 51 -6.40 -8.40 -0.27
N ARG A 52 -7.71 -8.31 0.06
CA ARG A 52 -8.61 -9.48 0.05
C ARG A 52 -9.20 -9.83 -1.30
N GLU A 53 -9.40 -8.86 -2.19
CA GLU A 53 -10.20 -9.03 -3.40
C GLU A 53 -9.41 -8.76 -4.69
N ALA A 54 -8.35 -7.96 -4.62
CA ALA A 54 -7.64 -7.47 -5.80
C ALA A 54 -6.15 -7.80 -5.84
N HIS A 55 -5.50 -8.00 -4.69
CA HIS A 55 -4.06 -8.14 -4.59
C HIS A 55 -3.54 -9.35 -5.36
N GLU A 56 -4.20 -10.50 -5.28
CA GLU A 56 -3.76 -11.72 -5.97
C GLU A 56 -3.67 -11.51 -7.49
N GLU A 57 -4.74 -11.04 -8.12
CA GLU A 57 -4.78 -10.80 -9.56
C GLU A 57 -3.89 -9.62 -9.99
N ALA A 58 -3.70 -8.63 -9.10
CA ALA A 58 -2.71 -7.57 -9.32
C ALA A 58 -1.28 -8.13 -9.30
N ALA A 59 -0.94 -8.94 -8.29
CA ALA A 59 0.36 -9.56 -8.14
C ALA A 59 0.69 -10.50 -9.31
N LYS A 60 -0.23 -11.40 -9.72
CA LYS A 60 -0.03 -12.26 -10.89
C LYS A 60 0.32 -11.48 -12.16
N ARG A 61 -0.37 -10.35 -12.38
CA ARG A 61 -0.15 -9.50 -13.55
C ARG A 61 1.17 -8.72 -13.48
N GLU A 62 1.54 -8.21 -12.31
CA GLU A 62 2.70 -7.34 -12.15
C GLU A 62 3.99 -8.12 -11.87
N ASN A 63 3.95 -9.18 -11.06
CA ASN A 63 5.13 -9.98 -10.68
C ASN A 63 5.77 -10.71 -11.88
N GLY A 64 4.99 -11.03 -12.91
CA GLY A 64 5.50 -11.59 -14.16
C GLY A 64 6.25 -10.58 -15.05
N ARG A 65 6.17 -9.28 -14.75
CA ARG A 65 6.84 -8.20 -15.51
C ARG A 65 8.26 -7.96 -14.98
N PRO A 66 9.14 -7.31 -15.76
CA PRO A 66 10.47 -6.93 -15.27
C PRO A 66 10.40 -6.19 -13.94
N ASN A 67 11.23 -6.59 -12.97
CA ASN A 67 11.29 -6.04 -11.61
C ASN A 67 9.93 -6.04 -10.88
N GLY A 68 9.07 -7.02 -11.11
CA GLY A 68 7.73 -7.09 -10.50
C GLY A 68 6.79 -5.95 -10.89
N GLY A 69 7.03 -5.33 -12.05
CA GLY A 69 6.11 -4.37 -12.66
C GLY A 69 5.92 -3.09 -11.87
N THR A 70 4.69 -2.61 -11.80
CA THR A 70 4.39 -1.31 -11.15
C THR A 70 4.62 -1.32 -9.64
N CYS A 71 4.58 -2.49 -9.00
CA CYS A 71 4.76 -2.65 -7.57
C CYS A 71 6.14 -2.18 -7.09
N SER A 72 7.20 -2.45 -7.84
CA SER A 72 8.57 -2.07 -7.45
C SER A 72 8.83 -0.57 -7.44
N THR A 73 7.98 0.22 -8.10
CA THR A 73 8.04 1.69 -8.04
C THR A 73 8.01 2.20 -6.61
N CYS A 74 7.15 1.61 -5.77
CA CYS A 74 6.99 2.01 -4.37
C CYS A 74 7.57 0.98 -3.40
N HIS A 75 7.44 -0.31 -3.73
CA HIS A 75 7.86 -1.41 -2.85
C HIS A 75 9.29 -1.90 -3.13
N GLY A 76 10.00 -1.28 -4.08
CA GLY A 76 11.41 -1.54 -4.35
C GLY A 76 11.62 -2.68 -5.33
N ALA A 77 12.77 -2.67 -6.00
CA ALA A 77 13.16 -3.70 -6.96
C ALA A 77 13.42 -5.08 -6.32
N ASP A 78 13.69 -5.10 -5.02
CA ASP A 78 13.83 -6.33 -4.24
C ASP A 78 12.57 -6.66 -3.42
N HIS A 79 11.52 -5.84 -3.57
CA HIS A 79 10.20 -6.03 -2.98
C HIS A 79 10.15 -6.07 -1.44
N ARG A 80 11.22 -5.59 -0.79
CA ARG A 80 11.30 -5.46 0.68
C ARG A 80 10.77 -4.12 1.19
N GLY A 81 10.27 -3.28 0.30
CA GLY A 81 9.76 -1.96 0.60
C GLY A 81 10.82 -0.86 0.45
N THR A 82 10.34 0.38 0.28
CA THR A 82 11.21 1.57 0.21
C THR A 82 10.68 2.67 1.12
N VAL A 83 11.33 3.83 1.12
CA VAL A 83 10.80 5.02 1.79
C VAL A 83 9.40 5.42 1.29
N LEU A 84 9.02 5.04 0.07
CA LEU A 84 7.72 5.33 -0.53
C LEU A 84 6.61 4.37 -0.07
N SER A 85 6.95 3.18 0.45
CA SER A 85 5.96 2.22 0.97
C SER A 85 5.81 2.25 2.49
N ARG A 86 6.39 3.26 3.16
CA ARG A 86 6.29 3.42 4.61
C ARG A 86 4.87 3.72 5.05
N THR A 87 4.43 3.06 6.10
CA THR A 87 3.17 3.40 6.74
C THR A 87 3.35 4.68 7.58
N PRO A 88 2.44 5.65 7.52
CA PRO A 88 2.56 6.89 8.31
C PRO A 88 2.12 6.72 9.77
N VAL A 89 1.36 5.65 10.04
CA VAL A 89 0.83 5.26 11.35
C VAL A 89 0.84 3.73 11.43
N ASP A 90 0.72 3.17 12.63
CA ASP A 90 0.61 1.73 12.81
C ASP A 90 -0.57 1.16 12.01
N ARG A 91 -0.31 0.11 11.24
CA ARG A 91 -1.32 -0.58 10.44
C ARG A 91 -1.40 -2.03 10.84
N SER A 92 -2.61 -2.57 10.86
CA SER A 92 -2.84 -3.99 11.15
C SER A 92 -3.86 -4.57 10.19
N TRP A 93 -3.53 -5.73 9.61
CA TRP A 93 -4.38 -6.46 8.70
C TRP A 93 -4.58 -7.88 9.20
N ASN A 94 -5.80 -8.39 9.06
CA ASN A 94 -6.05 -9.81 9.25
C ASN A 94 -5.92 -10.53 7.90
N VAL A 95 -4.89 -11.36 7.79
CA VAL A 95 -4.51 -12.13 6.61
C VAL A 95 -4.54 -13.61 7.00
N GLU A 96 -5.43 -14.38 6.38
CA GLU A 96 -5.54 -15.83 6.63
C GLU A 96 -5.68 -16.20 8.11
N GLY A 97 -6.44 -15.42 8.88
CA GLY A 97 -6.63 -15.65 10.31
C GLY A 97 -5.46 -15.17 11.19
N ARG A 98 -4.37 -14.67 10.61
CA ARG A 98 -3.23 -14.08 11.32
C ARG A 98 -3.29 -12.56 11.26
N THR A 99 -3.05 -11.88 12.38
CA THR A 99 -2.87 -10.43 12.37
C THR A 99 -1.42 -10.11 12.00
N ARG A 100 -1.25 -9.33 10.93
CA ARG A 100 0.02 -8.73 10.53
C ARG A 100 -0.01 -7.26 10.90
N THR A 101 1.02 -6.81 11.61
CA THR A 101 1.15 -5.42 12.03
C THR A 101 2.43 -4.85 11.42
N VAL A 102 2.34 -3.64 10.90
CA VAL A 102 3.47 -2.86 10.39
C VAL A 102 3.48 -1.55 11.18
N ALA A 103 4.60 -1.24 11.82
CA ALA A 103 4.72 -0.07 12.67
C ALA A 103 4.84 1.22 11.83
N ALA A 104 4.46 2.36 12.42
CA ALA A 104 4.67 3.66 11.81
C ALA A 104 6.14 3.85 11.38
N GLY A 105 6.36 4.24 10.13
CA GLY A 105 7.67 4.42 9.51
C GLY A 105 8.29 3.13 8.94
N GLU A 106 7.72 1.97 9.22
CA GLU A 106 8.14 0.69 8.63
C GLU A 106 7.60 0.57 7.19
N PRO A 107 8.44 0.16 6.22
CA PRO A 107 8.01 -0.03 4.85
C PRO A 107 7.20 -1.31 4.69
N VAL A 108 6.11 -1.23 3.91
CA VAL A 108 5.40 -2.43 3.48
C VAL A 108 6.17 -3.07 2.33
N GLY A 109 6.46 -4.37 2.44
CA GLY A 109 7.03 -5.21 1.40
C GLY A 109 6.24 -6.52 1.28
N CYS A 110 6.53 -7.33 0.25
CA CYS A 110 5.81 -8.60 0.02
C CYS A 110 5.96 -9.57 1.20
N GLY A 111 7.15 -9.57 1.81
CA GLY A 111 7.51 -10.40 2.98
C GLY A 111 6.70 -10.16 4.26
N VAL A 112 5.85 -9.12 4.30
CA VAL A 112 5.02 -8.83 5.49
C VAL A 112 3.97 -9.91 5.73
N CYS A 113 3.45 -10.52 4.65
CA CYS A 113 2.33 -11.46 4.72
C CYS A 113 2.75 -12.91 4.41
N HIS A 114 3.46 -13.10 3.30
CA HIS A 114 3.92 -14.39 2.77
C HIS A 114 5.39 -14.28 2.34
N ASP A 115 6.06 -15.39 2.07
CA ASP A 115 7.47 -15.36 1.71
C ASP A 115 7.67 -14.72 0.33
N LEU A 116 8.84 -14.10 0.14
CA LEU A 116 9.19 -13.46 -1.13
C LEU A 116 9.26 -14.47 -2.26
N ASP A 117 9.77 -15.67 -1.99
CA ASP A 117 9.89 -16.71 -3.00
C ASP A 117 8.50 -17.13 -3.51
N GLU A 118 7.54 -17.37 -2.61
CA GLU A 118 6.13 -17.63 -2.97
C GLU A 118 5.50 -16.51 -3.81
N SER A 119 5.98 -15.27 -3.64
CA SER A 119 5.45 -14.10 -4.37
C SER A 119 5.84 -14.10 -5.86
N PHE A 120 6.96 -14.75 -6.21
CA PHE A 120 7.55 -14.72 -7.55
C PHE A 120 7.70 -16.12 -8.17
N GLU A 121 7.31 -17.17 -7.45
CA GLU A 121 7.16 -18.51 -8.00
C GLU A 121 6.13 -18.50 -9.15
N ARG A 122 6.52 -19.14 -10.27
CA ARG A 122 5.74 -19.22 -11.51
C ARG A 122 4.95 -20.51 -11.61
#